data_AF-A0A229THY3-F1
#
_entry.id   AF-A0A229THY3-F1
#
_cell.length_a   1.000
_cell.length_b   1.000
_cell.length_c   1.000
_cell.angle_alpha   90.00
_cell.angle_beta   90.00
_cell.angle_gamma   90.00
#
_symmetry.space_group_name_H-M   'P 1'
#
loop_
_entity.id
_entity.type
_entity.pdbx_description
1 polymer ?
#
loop_
_entity_poly.entity_id
_entity_poly.type
_entity_poly.pdbx_seq_one_letter_code
_entity_poly.pdbx_strand_id
1 'polypeptide(L)'
;MLSHLAEATAVGALTWDSKRSFLHTGQIQVQTRVQGCELGKLQVVVNDLAPSEPRCQYLVNDVPIRRLDVNDVHRPWPRRTHKHRYVPETGKDDAYIPDDIPDVPFGPTVAPGTYRRVFEAFAAECWVTLPEGYWTERKGVAR
;
A
#
# COMPACT_ATOMS: atom_id res chain seq x y z
N MET A 1 -13.46 -11.75 -0.17
CA MET A 1 -13.09 -10.45 -0.78
C MET A 1 -13.82 -9.39 0.02
N LEU A 2 -13.15 -8.50 0.74
CA LEU A 2 -13.84 -7.49 1.55
C LEU A 2 -14.47 -6.47 0.60
N SER A 3 -15.79 -6.43 0.55
CA SER A 3 -16.54 -5.39 -0.16
C SER A 3 -16.61 -4.13 0.72
N HIS A 4 -17.11 -3.03 0.15
CA HIS A 4 -17.43 -1.81 0.91
C HIS A 4 -18.31 -2.09 2.15
N LEU A 5 -19.09 -3.18 2.15
CA LEU A 5 -19.94 -3.61 3.26
C LEU A 5 -19.14 -4.08 4.49
N ALA A 6 -17.84 -4.37 4.34
CA ALA A 6 -17.00 -4.76 5.47
C ALA A 6 -16.67 -3.59 6.41
N GLU A 7 -16.90 -2.35 5.94
CA GLU A 7 -16.62 -1.10 6.68
C GLU A 7 -15.22 -1.11 7.33
N ALA A 8 -14.22 -1.44 6.51
CA ALA A 8 -12.84 -1.56 6.98
C ALA A 8 -12.29 -0.20 7.43
N THR A 9 -11.67 -0.16 8.59
CA THR A 9 -11.14 1.05 9.21
C THR A 9 -9.74 0.78 9.74
N ALA A 10 -8.78 1.64 9.40
CA ALA A 10 -7.45 1.60 9.98
C ALA A 10 -7.46 2.13 11.41
N VAL A 11 -6.64 1.55 12.29
CA VAL A 11 -6.63 1.86 13.72
C VAL A 11 -5.26 2.41 14.13
N GLY A 12 -5.27 3.58 14.76
CA GLY A 12 -4.08 4.24 15.27
C GLY A 12 -3.27 4.96 14.19
N ALA A 13 -1.95 4.97 14.37
CA ALA A 13 -1.01 5.60 13.45
C ALA A 13 -0.14 4.55 12.76
N LEU A 14 0.30 4.90 11.55
CA LEU A 14 1.27 4.15 10.78
C LEU A 14 2.62 4.16 11.51
N THR A 15 3.16 2.97 11.67
CA THR A 15 4.46 2.72 12.31
C THR A 15 5.48 2.32 11.24
N TRP A 16 6.69 2.85 11.33
CA TRP A 16 7.77 2.55 10.40
C TRP A 16 8.75 1.55 11.01
N ASP A 17 9.00 0.48 10.28
CA ASP A 17 10.08 -0.48 10.50
C ASP A 17 11.14 -0.33 9.41
N SER A 18 12.40 -0.59 9.73
CA SER A 18 13.50 -0.63 8.78
C SER A 18 14.23 -1.96 8.90
N LYS A 19 13.85 -2.94 8.08
CA LYS A 19 14.51 -4.26 8.04
C LYS A 19 15.95 -4.17 7.50
N ARG A 20 16.23 -3.16 6.67
CA ARG A 20 17.56 -2.80 6.15
C ARG A 20 17.66 -1.28 6.13
N SER A 21 18.88 -0.75 6.09
CA SER A 21 19.13 0.70 6.10
C SER A 21 18.45 1.49 4.98
N PHE A 22 18.14 0.83 3.85
CA PHE A 22 17.53 1.42 2.66
C PHE A 22 16.10 0.93 2.39
N LEU A 23 15.58 -0.02 3.17
CA LEU A 23 14.26 -0.63 2.96
C LEU A 23 13.38 -0.37 4.17
N HIS A 24 12.35 0.44 3.97
CA HIS A 24 11.45 0.90 5.01
C HIS A 24 10.05 0.38 4.77
N THR A 25 9.37 0.00 5.84
CA THR A 25 8.02 -0.53 5.78
C THR A 25 7.15 0.22 6.77
N GLY A 26 6.19 0.97 6.25
CA GLY A 26 5.14 1.61 7.02
C GLY A 26 3.96 0.66 7.17
N GLN A 27 3.44 0.46 8.38
CA GLN A 27 2.32 -0.45 8.64
C GLN A 27 1.28 0.19 9.56
N ILE A 28 0.01 -0.05 9.26
CA ILE A 28 -1.13 0.30 10.12
C ILE A 28 -2.12 -0.88 10.15
N GLN A 29 -2.68 -1.16 11.33
CA GLN A 29 -3.68 -2.22 11.50
C GLN A 29 -5.00 -1.79 10.88
N VAL A 30 -5.76 -2.76 10.36
CA VAL A 30 -7.10 -2.58 9.82
C VAL A 30 -8.06 -3.52 10.53
N GLN A 31 -9.17 -2.97 10.99
CA GLN A 31 -10.30 -3.71 11.54
C GLN A 31 -11.46 -3.67 10.56
N THR A 32 -12.31 -4.69 10.61
CA THR A 32 -13.57 -4.71 9.85
C THR A 32 -14.74 -4.90 10.81
N ARG A 33 -15.94 -4.51 10.40
CA ARG A 33 -17.16 -4.76 11.21
C ARG A 33 -17.67 -6.19 11.12
N VAL A 34 -17.10 -7.00 10.23
CA VAL A 34 -17.51 -8.39 10.04
C VAL A 34 -16.98 -9.22 11.20
N GLN A 35 -17.91 -9.75 12.02
CA GLN A 35 -17.55 -10.61 13.14
C GLN A 35 -16.78 -11.86 12.66
N GLY A 36 -15.76 -12.24 13.42
CA GLY A 36 -14.90 -13.39 13.09
C GLY A 36 -13.94 -13.15 11.92
N CYS A 37 -13.88 -11.93 11.38
CA CYS A 37 -12.87 -11.57 10.39
C CYS A 37 -11.56 -11.24 11.08
N GLU A 38 -10.48 -11.81 10.55
CA GLU A 38 -9.13 -11.61 11.05
C GLU A 38 -8.68 -10.15 10.87
N LEU A 39 -7.77 -9.71 11.75
CA LEU A 39 -7.20 -8.38 11.65
C LEU A 39 -6.40 -8.25 10.35
N GLY A 40 -6.69 -7.16 9.64
CA GLY A 40 -5.96 -6.79 8.45
C GLY A 40 -4.82 -5.84 8.75
N LYS A 41 -4.01 -5.56 7.73
CA LYS A 41 -2.93 -4.58 7.78
C LYS A 41 -2.77 -3.89 6.45
N LEU A 42 -2.77 -2.57 6.43
CA LEU A 42 -2.24 -1.82 5.30
C LEU A 42 -0.75 -1.58 5.49
N GLN A 43 -0.02 -1.70 4.40
CA GLN A 43 1.43 -1.55 4.37
C GLN A 43 1.87 -0.72 3.17
N VAL A 44 2.91 0.09 3.37
CA VAL A 44 3.71 0.72 2.31
C VAL A 44 5.16 0.30 2.46
N VAL A 45 5.83 -0.01 1.36
CA VAL A 45 7.25 -0.36 1.29
C VAL A 45 7.95 0.66 0.42
N VAL A 46 9.00 1.27 0.95
CA VAL A 46 9.85 2.23 0.23
C VAL A 46 11.28 1.71 0.23
N ASN A 47 11.88 1.68 -0.96
CA ASN A 47 13.29 1.37 -1.17
C ASN A 47 14.02 2.66 -1.57
N ASP A 48 14.98 3.11 -0.77
CA ASP A 48 15.75 4.33 -1.08
C ASP A 48 16.61 4.23 -2.33
N LEU A 49 16.92 3.01 -2.77
CA LEU A 49 17.64 2.78 -4.02
C LEU A 49 16.73 2.92 -5.25
N ALA A 50 15.40 2.90 -5.05
CA ALA A 50 14.38 3.05 -6.08
C ALA A 50 13.18 3.83 -5.51
N PRO A 51 13.35 5.11 -5.12
CA PRO A 51 12.34 5.84 -4.37
C PRO A 51 11.08 6.12 -5.17
N SER A 52 11.14 6.11 -6.50
CA SER A 52 9.98 6.22 -7.39
C SER A 52 9.17 4.93 -7.53
N GLU A 53 9.57 3.83 -6.89
CA GLU A 53 8.95 2.50 -6.99
C GLU A 53 8.39 1.99 -5.64
N PRO A 54 7.57 2.78 -4.91
CA PRO A 54 6.96 2.29 -3.68
C PRO A 54 5.93 1.19 -3.96
N ARG A 55 5.71 0.32 -2.98
CA ARG A 55 4.69 -0.74 -3.06
C ARG A 55 3.73 -0.65 -1.90
N CYS A 56 2.43 -0.79 -2.15
CA CYS A 56 1.43 -0.85 -1.09
C CYS A 56 0.74 -2.22 -1.07
N GLN A 57 0.33 -2.67 0.10
CA GLN A 57 -0.33 -3.97 0.28
C GLN A 57 -1.44 -3.88 1.32
N TYR A 58 -2.55 -4.57 1.07
CA TYR A 58 -3.53 -4.90 2.10
C TYR A 58 -3.40 -6.39 2.40
N LEU A 59 -3.00 -6.70 3.62
CA LEU A 59 -2.81 -8.06 4.09
C LEU A 59 -3.93 -8.47 5.04
N VAL A 60 -4.36 -9.73 4.95
CA VAL A 60 -5.21 -10.40 5.94
C VAL A 60 -4.55 -11.74 6.23
N ASN A 61 -4.28 -12.06 7.51
CA ASN A 61 -3.45 -13.22 7.89
C ASN A 61 -2.10 -13.27 7.16
N ASP A 62 -1.45 -12.12 7.00
CA ASP A 62 -0.20 -11.96 6.25
C ASP A 62 -0.26 -12.38 4.77
N VAL A 63 -1.45 -12.65 4.23
CA VAL A 63 -1.66 -12.89 2.81
C VAL A 63 -2.04 -11.56 2.13
N PRO A 64 -1.29 -11.11 1.11
CA PRO A 64 -1.64 -9.89 0.38
C PRO A 64 -2.87 -10.14 -0.48
N ILE A 65 -4.01 -9.56 -0.09
CA ILE A 65 -5.27 -9.66 -0.84
C ILE A 65 -5.44 -8.53 -1.87
N ARG A 66 -4.67 -7.46 -1.69
CA ARG A 66 -4.47 -6.35 -2.63
C ARG A 66 -3.00 -5.93 -2.61
N ARG A 67 -2.48 -5.59 -3.78
CA ARG A 67 -1.16 -4.98 -3.93
C ARG A 67 -1.22 -3.85 -4.95
N LEU A 68 -0.41 -2.84 -4.74
CA LEU A 68 -0.13 -1.77 -5.69
C LEU A 68 1.37 -1.73 -5.87
N ASP A 69 1.81 -1.88 -7.11
CA ASP A 69 3.20 -1.76 -7.52
C ASP A 69 3.31 -0.48 -8.35
N VAL A 70 3.95 0.56 -7.81
CA VAL A 70 4.15 1.84 -8.49
C VAL A 70 5.40 1.74 -9.35
N ASN A 71 5.29 2.11 -10.63
CA ASN A 71 6.42 2.16 -11.56
C ASN A 71 7.26 0.87 -11.69
N ASP A 72 6.74 -0.27 -11.26
CA ASP A 72 7.51 -1.50 -11.13
C ASP A 72 7.97 -2.01 -12.50
N VAL A 73 9.14 -2.62 -12.54
CA VAL A 73 9.84 -3.06 -13.77
C VAL A 73 9.40 -4.44 -14.25
N HIS A 74 8.61 -5.17 -13.47
CA HIS A 74 8.24 -6.53 -13.81
C HIS A 74 7.13 -6.63 -14.88
N ARG A 75 7.07 -7.80 -15.53
CA ARG A 75 6.02 -8.14 -16.52
C ARG A 75 4.65 -8.29 -15.84
N PRO A 76 3.53 -8.07 -16.55
CA PRO A 76 3.42 -7.80 -17.99
C PRO A 76 3.61 -6.33 -18.38
N TRP A 77 3.57 -5.38 -17.44
CA TRP A 77 3.66 -3.95 -17.71
C TRP A 77 4.91 -3.33 -17.09
N PRO A 78 6.06 -3.47 -17.75
CA PRO A 78 7.30 -2.91 -17.23
C PRO A 78 7.20 -1.39 -17.13
N ARG A 79 7.66 -0.85 -16.01
CA ARG A 79 7.71 0.58 -15.68
C ARG A 79 6.32 1.23 -15.67
N ARG A 80 5.31 0.51 -15.20
CA ARG A 80 3.97 1.04 -15.02
C ARG A 80 3.44 0.76 -13.64
N THR A 81 2.74 1.75 -13.11
CA THR A 81 1.88 1.57 -11.93
C THR A 81 0.77 0.60 -12.26
N HIS A 82 0.63 -0.45 -11.46
CA HIS A 82 -0.41 -1.45 -11.62
C HIS A 82 -0.80 -2.07 -10.28
N LYS A 83 -2.04 -2.55 -10.21
CA LYS A 83 -2.60 -3.19 -9.02
C LYS A 83 -2.70 -4.68 -9.24
N HIS A 84 -2.65 -5.42 -8.15
CA HIS A 84 -2.92 -6.85 -8.09
C HIS A 84 -4.06 -7.11 -7.13
N ARG A 85 -4.93 -8.04 -7.53
CA ARG A 85 -6.04 -8.53 -6.73
C ARG A 85 -5.95 -10.04 -6.64
N TYR A 86 -5.89 -10.53 -5.41
CA TYR A 86 -5.94 -11.97 -5.16
C TYR A 86 -7.30 -12.54 -5.58
N VAL A 87 -7.27 -13.66 -6.30
CA VAL A 87 -8.42 -14.43 -6.79
C VAL A 87 -8.47 -15.75 -6.00
N PRO A 88 -9.31 -15.85 -4.95
CA PRO A 88 -9.34 -17.02 -4.08
C PRO A 88 -9.62 -18.34 -4.80
N GLU A 89 -10.42 -18.30 -5.86
CA GLU A 89 -10.84 -19.47 -6.62
C GLU A 89 -9.68 -20.13 -7.36
N THR A 90 -8.65 -19.36 -7.71
CA THR A 90 -7.49 -19.84 -8.47
C THR A 90 -6.18 -19.79 -7.69
N GLY A 91 -6.17 -19.08 -6.55
CA GLY A 91 -4.96 -18.80 -5.77
C GLY A 91 -3.96 -17.88 -6.48
N LYS A 92 -4.38 -17.18 -7.56
CA LYS A 92 -3.53 -16.30 -8.36
C LYS A 92 -3.91 -14.83 -8.16
N ASP A 93 -2.99 -13.95 -8.53
CA ASP A 93 -3.25 -12.52 -8.64
C ASP A 93 -3.72 -12.17 -10.06
N ASP A 94 -4.81 -11.42 -10.15
CA ASP A 94 -5.18 -10.68 -11.36
C ASP A 94 -4.56 -9.28 -11.30
N ALA A 95 -4.06 -8.77 -12.42
CA ALA A 95 -3.36 -7.50 -12.48
C ALA A 95 -4.07 -6.52 -13.43
N TYR A 96 -4.08 -5.23 -13.10
CA TYR A 96 -4.68 -4.19 -13.94
C TYR A 96 -3.99 -2.83 -13.76
N ILE A 97 -4.13 -1.95 -14.76
CA ILE A 97 -3.64 -0.56 -14.70
C ILE A 97 -4.73 0.31 -14.01
N PRO A 98 -4.43 0.93 -12.85
CA PRO A 98 -5.35 1.86 -12.22
C PRO A 98 -5.36 3.22 -12.93
N ASP A 99 -6.48 3.94 -12.80
CA ASP A 99 -6.66 5.34 -13.19
C ASP A 99 -6.80 6.29 -11.98
N ASP A 100 -6.81 5.73 -10.76
CA ASP A 100 -7.08 6.41 -9.49
C ASP A 100 -5.83 6.61 -8.61
N ILE A 101 -4.66 6.14 -9.07
CA ILE A 101 -3.39 6.29 -8.36
C ILE A 101 -2.63 7.52 -8.89
N PRO A 102 -2.15 8.42 -8.00
CA PRO A 102 -1.34 9.56 -8.43
C PRO A 102 -0.08 9.13 -9.17
N ASP A 103 0.26 9.87 -10.24
CA ASP A 103 1.52 9.68 -10.95
C ASP A 103 2.71 9.96 -10.03
N VAL A 104 3.70 9.08 -10.09
CA VAL A 104 5.00 9.25 -9.43
C VAL A 104 6.06 9.33 -10.53
N PRO A 105 6.69 10.49 -10.76
CA PRO A 105 7.75 10.60 -11.75
C PRO A 105 8.92 9.66 -11.42
N PHE A 106 9.52 9.08 -12.46
CA PHE A 106 10.79 8.37 -12.31
C PHE A 106 11.89 9.35 -11.90
N GLY A 107 12.64 9.00 -10.87
CA GLY A 107 13.73 9.83 -10.41
C GLY A 107 14.43 9.28 -9.16
N PRO A 108 15.64 9.81 -8.87
CA PRO A 108 16.40 9.43 -7.68
C PRO A 108 15.82 10.04 -6.39
N THR A 109 14.80 10.87 -6.49
CA THR A 109 14.07 11.48 -5.37
C THR A 109 12.58 11.56 -5.71
N VAL A 110 11.75 11.64 -4.69
CA VAL A 110 10.32 11.94 -4.84
C VAL A 110 9.96 13.15 -3.99
N ALA A 111 8.93 13.89 -4.40
CA ALA A 111 8.48 15.04 -3.63
C ALA A 111 7.95 14.61 -2.25
N PRO A 112 8.12 15.45 -1.20
CA PRO A 112 7.48 15.21 0.09
C PRO A 112 5.96 15.01 -0.05
N GLY A 113 5.41 14.06 0.70
CA GLY A 113 3.99 13.73 0.67
C GLY A 113 3.56 12.80 -0.49
N THR A 114 4.42 12.49 -1.47
CA THR A 114 4.08 11.57 -2.56
C THR A 114 3.67 10.19 -2.04
N TYR A 115 4.46 9.60 -1.14
CA TYR A 115 4.15 8.28 -0.57
C TYR A 115 2.83 8.27 0.20
N ARG A 116 2.55 9.34 0.94
CA ARG A 116 1.29 9.50 1.66
C ARG A 116 0.10 9.48 0.69
N ARG A 117 0.15 10.28 -0.37
CA ARG A 117 -0.92 10.36 -1.38
C ARG A 117 -1.15 9.02 -2.10
N VAL A 118 -0.08 8.32 -2.45
CA VAL A 118 -0.16 6.97 -3.05
C VAL A 118 -0.83 6.00 -2.07
N PHE A 119 -0.44 6.04 -0.81
CA PHE A 119 -1.02 5.19 0.23
C PHE A 119 -2.51 5.49 0.49
N GLU A 120 -2.90 6.78 0.53
CA GLU A 120 -4.30 7.20 0.67
C GLU A 120 -5.15 6.72 -0.51
N ALA A 121 -4.66 6.86 -1.74
CA ALA A 121 -5.36 6.37 -2.93
C ALA A 121 -5.52 4.84 -2.92
N PHE A 122 -4.49 4.11 -2.52
CA PHE A 122 -4.56 2.65 -2.36
C PHE A 122 -5.54 2.23 -1.26
N ALA A 123 -5.55 2.92 -0.12
CA ALA A 123 -6.48 2.64 0.97
C ALA A 123 -7.95 2.86 0.55
N ALA A 124 -8.22 3.91 -0.23
CA ALA A 124 -9.53 4.19 -0.79
C ALA A 124 -10.04 3.06 -1.70
N GLU A 125 -9.20 2.53 -2.60
CA GLU A 125 -9.55 1.36 -3.44
C GLU A 125 -9.80 0.10 -2.60
N CYS A 126 -9.05 -0.06 -1.50
CA CYS A 126 -9.27 -1.14 -0.54
C CYS A 126 -10.52 -0.95 0.34
N TRP A 127 -11.26 0.15 0.18
CA TRP A 127 -12.39 0.54 1.03
C TRP A 127 -12.02 0.66 2.51
N VAL A 128 -10.79 1.09 2.79
CA VAL A 128 -10.28 1.28 4.15
C VAL A 128 -10.34 2.77 4.50
N THR A 129 -11.10 3.09 5.54
CA THR A 129 -11.12 4.45 6.11
C THR A 129 -9.85 4.68 6.93
N LEU A 130 -9.15 5.79 6.66
CA LEU A 130 -7.96 6.20 7.42
C LEU A 130 -8.33 7.27 8.45
N PRO A 131 -7.91 7.15 9.72
CA PRO A 131 -8.20 8.16 10.74
C PRO A 131 -7.35 9.42 10.54
N GLU A 132 -7.75 10.54 11.13
CA GLU A 132 -6.90 11.73 11.18
C GLU A 132 -5.59 11.43 11.92
N GLY A 133 -4.47 12.01 11.47
CA GLY A 133 -3.17 11.81 12.09
C GLY A 133 -2.58 10.42 11.89
N TYR A 134 -3.17 9.57 11.05
CA TYR A 134 -2.68 8.22 10.80
C TYR A 134 -1.25 8.21 10.22
N TRP A 135 -0.86 9.24 9.46
CA TRP A 135 0.43 9.28 8.80
C TRP A 135 1.52 9.88 9.69
N THR A 136 2.64 9.19 9.78
CA THR A 136 3.88 9.74 10.33
C THR A 136 4.94 9.72 9.25
N GLU A 137 5.77 10.76 9.19
CA GLU A 137 6.91 10.77 8.26
C GLU A 137 7.99 9.80 8.72
N ARG A 138 8.61 9.11 7.76
CA ARG A 138 9.80 8.30 8.00
C ARG A 138 10.93 9.17 8.57
N LYS A 139 11.60 8.70 9.63
CA LYS A 139 12.84 9.31 10.13
C LYS A 139 13.96 9.17 9.07
N GLY A 140 14.67 10.26 8.77
CA GLY A 140 15.80 10.26 7.82
C GLY A 140 15.51 10.78 6.41
N VAL A 141 14.28 11.21 6.12
CA VAL A 141 13.99 11.98 4.91
C VAL A 141 14.54 13.39 5.12
N ALA A 142 15.73 13.68 4.58
CA ALA A 142 16.26 15.04 4.54
C ALA A 142 15.26 15.93 3.77
N ARG A 143 14.89 17.05 4.39
CA ARG A 143 14.07 18.10 3.77
C ARG A 143 14.89 18.86 2.72
#